data_AF-A0A397TI25-F1
#
_entry.id   AF-A0A397TI25-F1
#
_cell.length_a   1.000
_cell.length_b   1.000
_cell.length_c   1.000
_cell.angle_alpha   90.00
_cell.angle_beta   90.00
_cell.angle_gamma   90.00
#
_symmetry.space_group_name_H-M   'P 1'
#
loop_
_entity.id
_entity.type
_entity.pdbx_description
1 polymer ?
#
loop_
_entity_poly.entity_id
_entity_poly.type
_entity_poly.pdbx_seq_one_letter_code
_entity_poly.pdbx_strand_id
1 'polypeptide(L)' 'MFWVHKVLKPKKNQFGIVGVQVAGNMLHLNVLIRDKANVHRYFYLQSAEIPMRLSDVERQKEDSITVSTPMRDD' A
#
# COMPACT_ATOMS: atom_id res chain seq x y z
N MET A 1 10.53 13.00 -1.76
CA MET A 1 9.45 12.50 -0.88
C MET A 1 9.21 13.56 0.18
N PHE A 2 8.17 14.39 0.04
CA PHE A 2 7.88 15.44 1.03
C PHE A 2 6.96 14.83 2.11
N TRP A 3 7.44 14.76 3.33
CA TRP A 3 6.63 14.35 4.47
C TRP A 3 6.30 15.62 5.27
N VAL A 4 5.08 16.11 5.19
CA VAL A 4 4.60 17.16 6.10
C VAL A 4 4.21 16.48 7.40
N HIS A 5 5.18 16.32 8.29
CA HIS A 5 4.98 15.64 9.56
C HIS A 5 4.72 16.66 10.68
N LYS A 6 3.43 16.99 10.91
CA LYS A 6 2.97 17.55 12.19
C LYS A 6 2.26 16.44 12.97
N VAL A 7 3.02 15.45 13.44
CA VAL A 7 2.44 14.47 14.39
C VAL A 7 2.39 15.11 15.76
N LEU A 8 1.21 15.61 16.12
CA LEU A 8 0.85 15.85 17.52
C LEU A 8 0.94 14.51 18.24
N LYS A 9 1.85 14.39 19.23
CA LYS A 9 1.97 13.18 20.05
C LYS A 9 0.60 12.88 20.69
N PRO A 10 -0.02 11.72 20.42
CA PRO A 10 -1.30 11.38 21.01
C PRO A 10 -1.18 11.28 22.53
N LYS A 11 -2.18 11.79 23.26
CA LYS A 11 -2.26 11.67 24.71
C LYS A 11 -2.52 10.20 25.12
N LYS A 12 -2.42 9.89 26.41
CA LYS A 12 -2.72 8.55 26.93
C LYS A 12 -4.13 8.12 26.52
N ASN A 13 -4.29 6.87 26.07
CA ASN A 13 -5.54 6.31 25.51
C ASN A 13 -6.06 7.01 24.23
N GLN A 14 -5.21 7.76 23.53
CA GLN A 14 -5.52 8.28 22.21
C GLN A 14 -4.63 7.63 21.14
N PHE A 15 -5.06 7.77 19.90
CA PHE A 15 -4.25 7.45 18.73
C PHE A 15 -4.02 8.71 17.89
N GLY A 16 -2.91 8.72 17.16
CA GLY A 16 -2.59 9.75 16.18
C GLY A 16 -2.43 9.13 14.80
N ILE A 17 -2.88 9.83 13.77
CA ILE A 17 -2.59 9.43 12.38
C ILE A 17 -1.14 9.82 12.09
N VAL A 18 -0.33 8.85 11.70
CA VAL A 18 1.07 9.06 11.34
C VAL A 18 1.17 9.47 9.88
N GLY A 19 0.35 8.84 9.03
CA GLY A 19 0.32 9.10 7.60
C GLY A 19 -0.19 7.92 6.81
N VAL A 20 0.01 8.01 5.51
CA VAL A 20 -0.38 6.99 4.53
C VAL A 20 0.89 6.41 3.90
N GLN A 21 0.92 5.09 3.74
CA GLN A 21 2.00 4.38 3.06
C GLN A 21 1.48 3.71 1.80
N VAL A 22 2.26 3.76 0.73
CA VAL A 22 1.98 3.04 -0.52
C VAL A 22 2.92 1.84 -0.58
N ALA A 23 2.37 0.65 -0.82
CA ALA A 23 3.10 -0.60 -0.99
C ALA A 23 2.50 -1.37 -2.18
N GLY A 24 3.16 -1.33 -3.33
CA GLY A 24 2.60 -1.87 -4.57
C GLY A 24 1.32 -1.13 -4.98
N ASN A 25 0.26 -1.88 -5.25
CA ASN A 25 -1.09 -1.35 -5.50
C ASN A 25 -1.90 -1.15 -4.21
N MET A 26 -1.31 -1.27 -3.01
CA MET A 26 -2.02 -1.08 -1.75
C MET A 26 -1.62 0.22 -1.05
N LEU A 27 -2.61 0.86 -0.44
CA LEU A 27 -2.50 2.05 0.37
C LEU A 27 -2.88 1.72 1.82
N HIS A 28 -1.97 1.99 2.75
CA HIS A 28 -2.14 1.69 4.18
C HIS A 28 -2.24 2.97 5.01
N LEU A 29 -3.29 3.07 5.83
CA LEU A 29 -3.40 4.12 6.85
C LEU A 29 -2.63 3.70 8.12
N ASN A 30 -1.59 4.45 8.44
CA ASN A 30 -0.74 4.21 9.61
C ASN A 30 -1.21 5.05 10.81
N VAL A 31 -1.41 4.38 11.94
CA VAL A 31 -1.76 5.02 13.22
C VAL A 31 -0.76 4.65 14.30
N LEU A 32 -0.50 5.63 15.18
CA LEU A 32 0.28 5.47 16.39
C LEU A 32 -0.67 5.45 17.58
N ILE A 33 -0.72 4.34 18.29
CA ILE A 33 -1.56 4.19 19.49
C ILE A 33 -0.67 4.28 20.72
N ARG A 34 -1.09 5.07 21.71
CA ARG A 34 -0.44 5.13 23.01
C ARG A 34 -1.25 4.33 24.03
N ASP A 35 -0.72 3.16 24.41
CA ASP A 35 -1.39 2.26 25.34
C ASP A 35 -1.34 2.78 26.80
N LYS A 36 -2.05 2.08 27.70
CA LYS A 36 -2.10 2.44 29.13
C LYS A 36 -0.72 2.40 29.81
N ALA A 37 0.22 1.63 29.27
CA ALA A 37 1.60 1.51 29.74
C ALA A 37 2.53 2.58 29.13
N ASN A 38 1.97 3.58 28.41
CA ASN A 38 2.72 4.61 27.68
C ASN A 38 3.63 4.08 26.56
N VAL A 39 3.41 2.85 26.10
CA VAL A 39 4.16 2.29 24.98
C VAL A 39 3.52 2.77 23.67
N HIS A 40 4.38 3.22 22.76
CA HIS A 40 3.99 3.64 21.43
C HIS A 40 3.99 2.44 20.49
N ARG A 41 2.84 2.11 19.92
CA ARG A 41 2.69 1.00 18.97
C ARG A 41 2.17 1.49 17.63
N TYR A 42 2.83 1.07 16.56
CA TYR A 42 2.43 1.34 15.19
C TYR A 42 1.48 0.26 14.70
N PHE A 43 0.38 0.67 14.07
CA PHE A 43 -0.60 -0.22 13.47
C PHE A 43 -1.04 0.29 12.09
N TYR A 44 -1.36 -0.66 11.22
CA TYR A 44 -2.12 -0.39 10.00
C TYR A 44 -3.61 -0.50 10.34
N LEU A 45 -4.33 0.63 10.31
CA LEU A 45 -5.75 0.65 10.67
C LEU A 45 -6.62 0.12 9.52
N GLN A 46 -6.27 0.52 8.30
CA GLN A 46 -7.01 0.17 7.10
C GLN A 46 -6.07 0.07 5.91
N SER A 47 -6.42 -0.82 4.98
CA SER A 47 -5.78 -0.92 3.67
C SER A 47 -6.83 -0.74 2.58
N ALA A 48 -6.44 -0.12 1.48
CA ALA A 48 -7.25 0.02 0.27
C ALA A 48 -6.39 -0.28 -0.95
N GLU A 49 -6.97 -0.95 -1.93
CA GLU A 49 -6.33 -1.09 -3.23
C GLU A 49 -6.43 0.24 -3.98
N ILE A 50 -5.31 0.68 -4.54
CA ILE A 50 -5.22 1.84 -5.42
C ILE A 50 -5.66 1.35 -6.79
N PRO A 51 -6.76 1.87 -7.36
CA PRO A 51 -7.16 1.51 -8.71
C PRO A 51 -6.09 2.01 -9.68
N MET A 52 -5.25 1.09 -10.13
CA MET A 52 -4.21 1.36 -11.10
C MET A 52 -4.80 1.14 -12.49
N ARG A 53 -4.75 2.16 -13.34
CA ARG A 53 -4.98 1.97 -14.77
C ARG A 53 -3.65 1.60 -15.38
N LEU A 54 -3.57 0.40 -15.95
CA LEU A 54 -2.44 0.04 -16.82
C LEU A 54 -2.41 1.03 -17.98
N SER A 55 -1.25 1.59 -18.22
CA SER A 55 -1.03 2.34 -19.47
C SER A 55 -1.10 1.36 -20.64
N ASP A 56 -1.48 1.82 -21.84
CA ASP A 56 -1.60 0.95 -23.02
C ASP A 56 -0.31 0.18 -23.36
N VAL A 57 0.83 0.66 -22.85
CA VAL A 57 2.16 0.05 -22.98
C VAL A 57 2.28 -1.27 -22.22
N GLU A 58 1.57 -1.46 -21.11
CA GLU A 58 1.68 -2.67 -20.28
C GLU A 58 0.79 -3.82 -20.80
N ARG A 59 -0.33 -3.50 -21.46
CA ARG A 59 -1.23 -4.51 -22.07
C ARG A 59 -0.56 -5.35 -23.15
N GLN A 60 0.37 -4.76 -23.91
CA GLN A 60 1.06 -5.46 -25.01
C GLN A 60 2.03 -6.54 -24.52
N LYS A 61 2.44 -6.52 -23.25
CA LYS A 61 3.42 -7.48 -22.71
C LYS A 61 2.79 -8.79 -22.26
N GLU A 62 1.50 -8.79 -21.92
CA GLU A 62 0.77 -9.97 -21.42
C GLU A 62 0.17 -10.79 -22.58
N ASP A 63 -0.26 -10.12 -23.66
CA ASP A 63 -0.71 -10.78 -24.89
C ASP A 63 0.44 -11.47 -25.64
N SER A 64 1.69 -11.01 -25.45
CA SER A 64 2.88 -11.59 -26.07
C SER A 64 3.27 -12.97 -25.49
N ILE A 65 2.78 -13.34 -24.30
CA ILE A 65 3.24 -14.56 -23.60
C ILE A 65 2.40 -15.80 -23.97
N THR A 66 1.29 -15.62 -24.72
CA THR A 66 0.35 -16.72 -25.04
C THR A 66 0.55 -17.32 -26.44
N VAL A 67 1.38 -16.72 -27.31
CA VAL A 67 1.55 -17.16 -28.72
C VAL A 67 2.93 -17.79 -28.95
N SER A 68 3.20 -18.96 -28.36
CA SER A 68 4.26 -19.84 -28.86
C SER A 68 4.15 -21.26 -28.29
N THR A 69 3.09 -21.98 -28.66
CA THR A 69 3.13 -23.46 -28.67
C THR A 69 2.93 -23.89 -30.12
N PRO A 70 3.97 -24.38 -30.83
CA PRO A 70 3.77 -24.90 -32.18
C PRO A 70 3.07 -26.26 -32.06
N MET A 71 1.95 -26.41 -32.77
CA MET A 71 1.37 -27.71 -33.07
C MET A 71 2.46 -28.53 -33.78
N ARG A 72 2.85 -29.67 -33.20
CA ARG A 72 3.66 -30.65 -33.91
C ARG A 72 2.70 -31.47 -34.77
N ASP A 73 2.90 -31.41 -36.08
CA ASP A 73 2.33 -32.37 -37.01
C ASP A 73 3.29 -33.56 -37.09
N ASP A 74 2.86 -34.74 -36.65
CA ASP A 74 3.39 -36.07 -37.03
C ASP A 74 2.31 -37.15 -36.76
#